data_AF-A0A535GZU0-F1
#
_entry.id   AF-A0A535GZU0-F1
#
_cell.length_a   1.000
_cell.length_b   1.000
_cell.length_c   1.000
_cell.angle_alpha   90.00
_cell.angle_beta   90.00
_cell.angle_gamma   90.00
#
_symmetry.space_group_name_H-M   'P 1'
#
loop_
_entity.id
_entity.type
_entity.pdbx_description
1 polymer ?
#
loop_
_entity_poly.entity_id
_entity_poly.type
_entity_poly.pdbx_seq_one_letter_code
_entity_poly.pdbx_strand_id
1 'polypeptide(L)'
;MKGISLSTNDGSFAERLKQLSATLFKLLDWFTPAHPFIADKRARTFLVSFTMLFFELLCIRWIPSYVRYLSYFNNFLLLASFLGIGLGMLSARRQRFWFPPFPILLALLVVIIAKMKFQLLITSTQVLYYGIADQPSVQAENFLVLPIIFGIVTLCFIPLARSFGQLFSQLPPLTAYTYDIIGSLAGIAAFSAMAYFSLPPLVWFSILGALLLLLSAKRTVLFVAIVLAATLIEVGRLQAGAYWSPYYKIRLIPAIPKGYIVDVNGSSHQAMVPSQNREPFYKEVYRIFGSGSFHHALILGAGTGSDAAFALANGVDSITAVEIDPTIQHLGAQLHPDKPYSSSRVHVVINDGRSFLQNTTEHYDLIIFALPDSLTLTSNNTSLRLESFLLTQDAIASARTHL
;
A
#
# COMPACT_ATOMS: atom_id res chain seq x y z
N MET A 1 -8.52 71.42 -9.68
CA MET A 1 -7.88 70.85 -8.48
C MET A 1 -8.96 70.26 -7.57
N LYS A 2 -9.08 68.94 -7.50
CA LYS A 2 -9.69 68.20 -6.38
C LYS A 2 -8.92 66.90 -6.24
N GLY A 3 -8.22 66.77 -5.13
CA GLY A 3 -7.29 65.68 -4.86
C GLY A 3 -8.01 64.37 -4.58
N ILE A 4 -7.55 63.32 -5.23
CA ILE A 4 -7.75 61.95 -4.79
C ILE A 4 -6.48 61.59 -4.03
N SER A 5 -6.55 61.68 -2.70
CA SER A 5 -5.57 61.11 -1.80
C SER A 5 -5.76 59.59 -1.84
N LEU A 6 -4.90 58.90 -2.59
CA LEU A 6 -4.68 57.47 -2.42
C LEU A 6 -3.89 57.31 -1.13
N SER A 7 -4.52 56.84 -0.05
CA SER A 7 -3.81 56.46 1.16
C SER A 7 -2.88 55.29 0.82
N THR A 8 -1.58 55.56 0.69
CA THR A 8 -0.57 54.51 0.62
C THR A 8 -0.54 53.85 2.00
N ASN A 9 -1.09 52.63 2.08
CA ASN A 9 -1.05 51.82 3.28
C ASN A 9 0.37 51.23 3.41
N ASP A 10 1.32 52.10 3.74
CA ASP A 10 2.76 51.86 3.89
C ASP A 10 3.07 51.26 5.27
N GLY A 11 2.38 50.19 5.63
CA GLY A 11 2.88 49.29 6.67
C GLY A 11 4.15 48.64 6.14
N SER A 12 5.29 48.90 6.78
CA SER A 12 6.59 48.35 6.36
C SER A 12 6.47 46.83 6.17
N PHE A 13 7.24 46.24 5.24
CA PHE A 13 7.26 44.78 5.05
C PHE A 13 7.42 44.02 6.38
N ALA A 14 8.20 44.59 7.33
CA ALA A 14 8.38 44.07 8.67
C ALA A 14 7.10 44.12 9.55
N GLU A 15 6.25 45.14 9.42
CA GLU A 15 4.94 45.18 10.10
C GLU A 15 3.96 44.16 9.51
N ARG A 16 3.92 44.00 8.18
CA ARG A 16 3.12 42.95 7.54
C ARG A 16 3.58 41.56 7.98
N LEU A 17 4.90 41.33 8.08
CA LEU A 17 5.47 40.07 8.58
C LEU A 17 5.15 39.84 10.07
N LYS A 18 5.17 40.89 10.90
CA LYS A 18 4.73 40.84 12.30
C LYS A 18 3.24 40.56 12.43
N GLN A 19 2.39 41.17 11.61
CA GLN A 19 0.95 40.90 11.59
C GLN A 19 0.64 39.48 11.11
N LEU A 20 1.30 39.02 10.04
CA LEU A 20 1.21 37.64 9.57
C LEU A 20 1.62 36.66 10.65
N SER A 21 2.79 36.86 11.26
CA SER A 21 3.27 36.00 12.35
C SER A 21 2.34 36.04 13.58
N ALA A 22 1.84 37.20 14.00
CA ALA A 22 0.89 37.31 15.11
C ALA A 22 -0.45 36.63 14.80
N THR A 23 -0.95 36.74 13.56
CA THR A 23 -2.17 36.06 13.11
C THR A 23 -1.96 34.55 13.05
N LEU A 24 -0.80 34.11 12.55
CA LEU A 24 -0.37 32.70 12.58
C LEU A 24 -0.23 32.16 14.00
N PHE A 25 0.29 32.95 14.95
CA PHE A 25 0.39 32.56 16.37
C PHE A 25 -0.98 32.45 17.04
N LYS A 26 -1.93 33.37 16.76
CA LYS A 26 -3.33 33.24 17.23
C LYS A 26 -4.02 32.01 16.65
N LEU A 27 -3.76 31.71 15.37
CA LEU A 27 -4.24 30.50 14.72
C LEU A 27 -3.58 29.25 15.33
N LEU A 28 -2.38 29.36 15.89
CA LEU A 28 -1.67 28.28 16.58
C LEU A 28 -2.24 27.98 17.98
N ASP A 29 -2.54 29.04 18.73
CA ASP A 29 -3.27 28.97 19.99
C ASP A 29 -4.68 28.41 19.81
N TRP A 30 -5.15 28.18 18.58
CA TRP A 30 -6.39 27.47 18.25
C TRP A 30 -6.19 25.94 18.20
N PHE A 31 -5.00 25.45 17.87
CA PHE A 31 -4.70 24.01 17.76
C PHE A 31 -4.09 23.40 19.02
N THR A 32 -3.75 24.21 20.02
CA THR A 32 -3.29 23.70 21.32
C THR A 32 -4.40 22.86 22.02
N PRO A 33 -4.11 21.67 22.56
CA PRO A 33 -5.13 20.84 23.18
C PRO A 33 -5.43 21.31 24.62
N ALA A 34 -5.93 22.53 24.78
CA ALA A 34 -6.38 23.05 26.08
C ALA A 34 -7.65 22.32 26.57
N HIS A 35 -8.44 21.76 25.64
CA HIS A 35 -9.67 21.02 25.93
C HIS A 35 -9.79 19.77 25.03
N PRO A 36 -9.03 18.69 25.31
CA PRO A 36 -9.15 17.44 24.57
C PRO A 36 -10.48 16.73 24.91
N PHE A 37 -10.98 15.89 24.01
CA PHE A 37 -12.11 15.01 24.32
C PHE A 37 -11.75 13.96 25.37
N ILE A 38 -10.55 13.40 25.27
CA ILE A 38 -10.01 12.41 26.20
C ILE A 38 -9.06 13.14 27.15
N ALA A 39 -9.43 13.27 28.42
CA ALA A 39 -8.59 13.94 29.41
C ALA A 39 -7.48 13.02 29.95
N ASP A 40 -7.74 11.71 30.00
CA ASP A 40 -6.80 10.74 30.55
C ASP A 40 -5.52 10.65 29.69
N LYS A 41 -4.38 10.91 30.33
CA LYS A 41 -3.09 10.96 29.65
C LYS A 41 -2.65 9.59 29.15
N ARG A 42 -2.99 8.50 29.84
CA ARG A 42 -2.61 7.14 29.47
C ARG A 42 -3.35 6.68 28.23
N ALA A 43 -4.68 6.91 28.20
CA ALA A 43 -5.53 6.64 27.05
C ALA A 43 -5.08 7.46 25.82
N ARG A 44 -4.68 8.73 26.02
CA ARG A 44 -4.11 9.53 24.92
C ARG A 44 -2.77 8.98 24.43
N THR A 45 -1.86 8.59 25.31
CA THR A 45 -0.58 7.97 24.91
C THR A 45 -0.81 6.72 24.08
N PHE A 46 -1.72 5.84 24.55
CA PHE A 46 -2.15 4.66 23.81
C PHE A 46 -2.70 5.00 22.42
N LEU A 47 -3.66 5.92 22.33
CA LEU A 47 -4.30 6.28 21.06
C LEU A 47 -3.35 6.99 20.10
N VAL A 48 -2.43 7.82 20.60
CA VAL A 48 -1.43 8.48 19.75
C VAL A 48 -0.43 7.44 19.22
N SER A 49 0.04 6.51 20.06
CA SER A 49 0.94 5.43 19.63
C SER A 49 0.25 4.50 18.61
N PHE A 50 -1.00 4.10 18.89
CA PHE A 50 -1.86 3.40 17.93
C PHE A 50 -1.94 4.15 16.60
N THR A 51 -2.27 5.45 16.64
CA THR A 51 -2.47 6.27 15.44
C THR A 51 -1.17 6.41 14.65
N MET A 52 -0.04 6.58 15.32
CA MET A 52 1.27 6.69 14.67
C MET A 52 1.61 5.42 13.90
N LEU A 53 1.53 4.25 14.54
CA LEU A 53 1.92 3.00 13.90
C LEU A 53 0.89 2.54 12.86
N PHE A 54 -0.40 2.78 13.11
CA PHE A 54 -1.46 2.59 12.11
C PHE A 54 -1.21 3.45 10.86
N PHE A 55 -0.86 4.72 11.04
CA PHE A 55 -0.58 5.63 9.93
C PHE A 55 0.69 5.24 9.16
N GLU A 56 1.69 4.72 9.86
CA GLU A 56 2.90 4.16 9.24
C GLU A 56 2.58 3.00 8.30
N LEU A 57 1.83 2.00 8.77
CA LEU A 57 1.40 0.87 7.95
C LEU A 57 0.50 1.30 6.79
N LEU A 58 -0.38 2.27 7.04
CA LEU A 58 -1.20 2.89 5.99
C LEU A 58 -0.32 3.51 4.90
N CYS A 59 0.71 4.28 5.26
CA CYS A 59 1.63 4.88 4.29
C CYS A 59 2.37 3.81 3.50
N ILE A 60 2.96 2.82 4.19
CA ILE A 60 3.74 1.72 3.59
C ILE A 60 2.89 0.93 2.58
N ARG A 61 1.60 0.72 2.87
CA ARG A 61 0.71 -0.03 1.99
C ARG A 61 0.09 0.81 0.87
N TRP A 62 -0.37 2.02 1.19
CA TRP A 62 -1.16 2.83 0.29
C TRP A 62 -0.30 3.56 -0.74
N ILE A 63 0.81 4.17 -0.33
CA ILE A 63 1.61 5.03 -1.20
C ILE A 63 2.23 4.25 -2.38
N PRO A 64 2.90 3.10 -2.18
CA PRO A 64 3.52 2.35 -3.29
C PRO A 64 2.49 1.80 -4.29
N SER A 65 1.22 1.66 -3.89
CA SER A 65 0.13 1.24 -4.78
C SER A 65 -0.25 2.27 -5.85
N TYR A 66 0.24 3.51 -5.72
CA TYR A 66 0.04 4.61 -6.67
C TYR A 66 1.35 5.15 -7.24
N VAL A 67 2.48 4.91 -6.56
CA VAL A 67 3.80 5.40 -6.96
C VAL A 67 4.77 4.22 -7.07
N ARG A 68 4.91 3.70 -8.29
CA ARG A 68 5.69 2.49 -8.59
C ARG A 68 7.15 2.58 -8.13
N TYR A 69 7.79 3.76 -8.18
CA TYR A 69 9.18 3.89 -7.71
C TYR A 69 9.39 3.44 -6.26
N LEU A 70 8.36 3.59 -5.41
CA LEU A 70 8.46 3.24 -4.00
C LEU A 70 8.33 1.74 -3.73
N SER A 71 7.79 0.94 -4.66
CA SER A 71 7.78 -0.53 -4.50
C SER A 71 9.17 -1.16 -4.65
N TYR A 72 10.18 -0.40 -5.11
CA TYR A 72 11.57 -0.82 -5.15
C TYR A 72 12.35 -0.45 -3.88
N PHE A 73 11.89 0.54 -3.12
CA PHE A 73 12.57 1.07 -1.93
C PHE A 73 11.72 0.85 -0.68
N ASN A 74 11.54 -0.41 -0.27
CA ASN A 74 10.59 -0.79 0.80
C ASN A 74 10.86 -0.09 2.14
N ASN A 75 12.13 0.21 2.46
CA ASN A 75 12.51 0.88 3.69
C ASN A 75 12.37 2.41 3.63
N PHE A 76 12.04 2.98 2.48
CA PHE A 76 12.04 4.43 2.30
C PHE A 76 10.99 5.14 3.14
N LEU A 77 9.77 4.59 3.17
CA LEU A 77 8.66 5.12 3.98
C LEU A 77 8.88 4.90 5.47
N LEU A 78 9.51 3.78 5.84
CA LEU A 78 9.93 3.47 7.20
C LEU A 78 11.01 4.46 7.70
N LEU A 79 11.99 4.79 6.87
CA LEU A 79 13.01 5.79 7.20
C LEU A 79 12.40 7.19 7.34
N ALA A 80 11.44 7.55 6.49
CA ALA A 80 10.72 8.82 6.57
C ALA A 80 9.87 8.91 7.86
N SER A 81 9.20 7.82 8.25
CA SER A 81 8.44 7.78 9.50
C SER A 81 9.36 7.93 10.71
N PHE A 82 10.46 7.17 10.79
CA PHE A 82 11.41 7.30 11.90
C PHE A 82 12.03 8.70 12.01
N LEU A 83 12.41 9.31 10.89
CA LEU A 83 12.92 10.69 10.89
C LEU A 83 11.85 11.67 11.40
N GLY A 84 10.62 11.57 10.91
CA GLY A 84 9.53 12.45 11.31
C GLY A 84 9.15 12.27 12.78
N ILE A 85 9.18 11.04 13.28
CA ILE A 85 8.97 10.71 14.69
C ILE A 85 10.07 11.35 15.55
N GLY A 86 11.34 11.14 15.19
CA GLY A 86 12.49 11.71 15.89
C GLY A 86 12.43 13.24 15.96
N LEU A 87 12.17 13.90 14.82
CA LEU A 87 12.01 15.36 14.76
C LEU A 87 10.82 15.85 15.58
N GLY A 88 9.69 15.13 15.55
CA GLY A 88 8.51 15.43 16.36
C GLY A 88 8.80 15.37 17.86
N MET A 89 9.43 14.29 18.33
CA MET A 89 9.81 14.13 19.74
C MET A 89 10.85 15.16 20.20
N LEU A 90 11.86 15.48 19.36
CA LEU A 90 12.81 16.55 19.64
C LEU A 90 12.12 17.90 19.77
N SER A 91 11.15 18.17 18.90
CA SER A 91 10.39 19.42 18.95
C SER A 91 9.64 19.55 20.27
N ALA A 92 9.15 18.45 20.86
CA ALA A 92 8.29 18.45 22.06
C ALA A 92 8.88 19.21 23.25
N ARG A 93 10.21 19.33 23.33
CA ARG A 93 10.93 20.11 24.35
C ARG A 93 10.71 21.62 24.24
N ARG A 94 10.36 22.13 23.05
CA ARG A 94 10.11 23.55 22.81
C ARG A 94 8.67 23.92 23.16
N GLN A 95 8.50 24.90 24.06
CA GLN A 95 7.21 25.45 24.46
C GLN A 95 6.44 26.08 23.27
N ARG A 96 7.14 26.85 22.43
CA ARG A 96 6.61 27.46 21.20
C ARG A 96 7.22 26.78 19.98
N PHE A 97 6.41 26.04 19.24
CA PHE A 97 6.81 25.40 17.98
C PHE A 97 5.67 25.52 17.00
N TRP A 98 5.91 26.24 15.91
CA TRP A 98 4.95 26.39 14.82
C TRP A 98 5.14 25.25 13.83
N PHE A 99 4.07 24.52 13.54
CA PHE A 99 4.06 23.47 12.53
C PHE A 99 2.64 23.24 12.02
N PRO A 100 2.44 22.91 10.72
CA PRO A 100 1.11 22.63 10.19
C PRO A 100 0.41 21.47 10.93
N PRO A 101 -0.90 21.57 11.20
CA PRO A 101 -1.63 20.50 11.88
C PRO A 101 -1.74 19.26 10.99
N PHE A 102 -1.72 18.08 11.62
CA PHE A 102 -1.71 16.78 10.93
C PHE A 102 -2.78 16.64 9.82
N PRO A 103 -4.06 17.02 10.01
CA PRO A 103 -5.07 16.84 8.98
C PRO A 103 -4.77 17.60 7.68
N ILE A 104 -4.12 18.78 7.77
CA ILE A 104 -3.73 19.54 6.58
C ILE A 104 -2.59 18.82 5.84
N LEU A 105 -1.62 18.29 6.58
CA LEU A 105 -0.50 17.53 6.00
C LEU A 105 -0.98 16.22 5.38
N LEU A 106 -1.95 15.55 6.00
CA LEU A 106 -2.60 14.37 5.46
C LEU A 106 -3.35 14.69 4.16
N ALA A 107 -4.14 15.77 4.13
CA ALA A 107 -4.83 16.22 2.92
C ALA A 107 -3.82 16.55 1.80
N LEU A 108 -2.74 17.24 2.15
CA LEU A 108 -1.66 17.56 1.21
C LEU A 108 -0.96 16.30 0.68
N LEU A 109 -0.66 15.32 1.54
CA LEU A 109 -0.13 14.01 1.14
C LEU A 109 -1.06 13.34 0.13
N VAL A 110 -2.37 13.29 0.43
CA VAL A 110 -3.34 12.66 -0.48
C VAL A 110 -3.41 13.38 -1.82
N VAL A 111 -3.41 14.71 -1.83
CA VAL A 111 -3.41 15.51 -3.06
C VAL A 111 -2.11 15.29 -3.86
N ILE A 112 -0.95 15.24 -3.21
CA ILE A 112 0.34 14.96 -3.85
C ILE A 112 0.27 13.59 -4.53
N ILE A 113 -0.14 12.54 -3.81
CA ILE A 113 -0.26 11.19 -4.39
C ILE A 113 -1.27 11.16 -5.55
N ALA A 114 -2.40 11.86 -5.41
CA ALA A 114 -3.39 11.96 -6.47
C ALA A 114 -2.77 12.57 -7.74
N LYS A 115 -2.03 13.68 -7.62
CA LYS A 115 -1.40 14.36 -8.75
C LYS A 115 -0.25 13.56 -9.36
N MET A 116 0.58 12.93 -8.54
CA MET A 116 1.72 12.12 -9.02
C MET A 116 1.25 10.87 -9.78
N LYS A 117 0.13 10.25 -9.35
CA LYS A 117 -0.52 9.15 -10.08
C LYS A 117 -0.85 9.52 -11.53
N PHE A 118 -1.33 10.74 -11.78
CA PHE A 118 -1.71 11.17 -13.13
C PHE A 118 -0.51 11.41 -14.05
N GLN A 119 0.68 11.65 -13.50
CA GLN A 119 1.91 11.89 -14.27
C GLN A 119 2.68 10.60 -14.60
N LEU A 120 2.37 9.49 -13.93
CA LEU A 120 3.04 8.20 -14.11
C LEU A 120 2.32 7.34 -15.16
N LEU A 121 2.17 7.86 -16.36
CA LEU A 121 2.06 7.04 -17.58
C LEU A 121 3.47 6.95 -18.15
N ILE A 122 4.26 5.99 -17.66
CA ILE A 122 5.61 5.72 -18.18
C ILE A 122 5.63 4.31 -18.76
N THR A 123 5.67 4.27 -20.09
CA THR A 123 6.10 3.12 -20.88
C THR A 123 7.61 3.25 -21.05
N SER A 124 8.39 2.69 -20.11
CA SER A 124 9.86 2.69 -20.19
C SER A 124 10.36 1.31 -20.60
N THR A 125 11.13 1.28 -21.70
CA THR A 125 11.90 0.15 -22.21
C THR A 125 13.39 0.47 -22.25
N GLN A 126 13.98 0.90 -21.12
CA GLN A 126 15.45 1.03 -21.01
C GLN A 126 16.07 0.32 -19.80
N VAL A 127 15.35 -0.63 -19.20
CA VAL A 127 15.96 -1.72 -18.46
C VAL A 127 15.34 -3.00 -18.96
N LEU A 128 16.15 -3.91 -19.50
CA LEU A 128 15.72 -5.28 -19.83
C LEU A 128 15.13 -5.93 -18.57
N TYR A 129 13.81 -5.86 -18.43
CA TYR A 129 13.00 -6.81 -17.70
C TYR A 129 12.11 -7.44 -18.78
N TYR A 130 12.35 -8.73 -19.07
CA TYR A 130 11.72 -9.49 -20.15
C TYR A 130 10.22 -9.19 -20.31
N GLY A 131 9.84 -8.52 -21.41
CA GLY A 131 8.47 -8.16 -21.78
C GLY A 131 8.47 -7.30 -23.06
N ILE A 132 7.85 -7.80 -24.12
CA ILE A 132 8.10 -7.47 -25.53
C ILE A 132 7.32 -6.23 -26.05
N ALA A 133 8.01 -5.46 -26.91
CA ALA A 133 7.59 -4.58 -28.02
C ALA A 133 7.01 -3.15 -27.79
N ASP A 134 7.81 -2.18 -28.24
CA ASP A 134 7.52 -1.02 -29.11
C ASP A 134 6.34 -0.10 -28.82
N GLN A 135 6.63 1.14 -28.37
CA GLN A 135 6.23 2.41 -29.02
C GLN A 135 6.81 3.66 -28.29
N PRO A 136 7.09 4.78 -28.98
CA PRO A 136 7.95 5.86 -28.50
C PRO A 136 7.17 7.07 -27.96
N SER A 137 7.24 7.34 -26.65
CA SER A 137 7.06 8.71 -26.10
C SER A 137 7.52 8.79 -24.64
N VAL A 138 8.71 9.37 -24.44
CA VAL A 138 9.33 9.57 -23.13
C VAL A 138 8.80 10.88 -22.53
N GLN A 139 8.13 10.81 -21.37
CA GLN A 139 8.13 11.92 -20.41
C GLN A 139 9.08 11.58 -19.26
N ALA A 140 9.94 12.55 -18.96
CA ALA A 140 11.10 12.44 -18.09
C ALA A 140 10.80 11.79 -16.73
N GLU A 141 11.71 10.90 -16.32
CA GLU A 141 11.79 10.33 -14.98
C GLU A 141 11.83 11.47 -13.94
N ASN A 142 10.74 11.65 -13.20
CA ASN A 142 10.64 12.72 -12.22
C ASN A 142 11.30 12.27 -10.90
N PHE A 143 12.64 12.27 -10.86
CA PHE A 143 13.43 11.91 -9.68
C PHE A 143 13.05 12.69 -8.41
N LEU A 144 12.38 13.84 -8.55
CA LEU A 144 11.88 14.64 -7.44
C LEU A 144 10.73 13.97 -6.65
N VAL A 145 10.06 12.96 -7.22
CA VAL A 145 8.95 12.24 -6.58
C VAL A 145 9.39 11.65 -5.23
N LEU A 146 10.56 11.00 -5.19
CA LEU A 146 11.09 10.36 -3.98
C LEU A 146 11.33 11.36 -2.83
N PRO A 147 12.15 12.42 -2.99
CA PRO A 147 12.37 13.39 -1.91
C PRO A 147 11.09 14.14 -1.53
N ILE A 148 10.17 14.40 -2.48
CA ILE A 148 8.87 15.00 -2.16
C ILE A 148 8.07 14.09 -1.24
N ILE A 149 7.92 12.81 -1.60
CA ILE A 149 7.16 11.85 -0.78
C ILE A 149 7.84 11.63 0.58
N PHE A 150 9.16 11.46 0.61
CA PHE A 150 9.92 11.36 1.85
C PHE A 150 9.68 12.56 2.76
N GLY A 151 9.77 13.76 2.18
CA GLY A 151 9.55 15.02 2.87
C GLY A 151 8.15 15.09 3.45
N ILE A 152 7.10 14.92 2.64
CA ILE A 152 5.72 15.04 3.12
C ILE A 152 5.37 13.97 4.16
N VAL A 153 5.86 12.73 4.02
CA VAL A 153 5.65 11.68 5.03
C VAL A 153 6.35 12.06 6.33
N THR A 154 7.62 12.47 6.28
CA THR A 154 8.37 12.98 7.44
C THR A 154 7.61 14.12 8.12
N LEU A 155 7.11 15.09 7.35
CA LEU A 155 6.35 16.21 7.88
C LEU A 155 5.05 15.74 8.55
N CYS A 156 4.34 14.75 8.00
CA CYS A 156 3.12 14.19 8.63
C CYS A 156 3.40 13.59 10.01
N PHE A 157 4.54 12.92 10.21
CA PHE A 157 4.84 12.30 11.51
C PHE A 157 5.21 13.29 12.62
N ILE A 158 5.75 14.48 12.27
CA ILE A 158 6.18 15.49 13.24
C ILE A 158 5.06 15.90 14.24
N PRO A 159 3.84 16.31 13.83
CA PRO A 159 2.82 16.74 14.77
C PRO A 159 2.27 15.59 15.62
N LEU A 160 2.19 14.37 15.09
CA LEU A 160 1.77 13.19 15.86
C LEU A 160 2.81 12.87 16.94
N ALA A 161 4.08 12.75 16.55
CA ALA A 161 5.17 12.40 17.45
C ALA A 161 5.52 13.52 18.44
N ARG A 162 5.25 14.78 18.10
CA ARG A 162 5.31 15.88 19.06
C ARG A 162 4.28 15.70 20.17
N SER A 163 3.03 15.42 19.82
CA SER A 163 1.98 15.16 20.82
C SER A 163 2.35 13.95 21.69
N PHE A 164 2.90 12.91 21.09
CA PHE A 164 3.42 11.75 21.80
C PHE A 164 4.53 12.15 22.79
N GLY A 165 5.57 12.85 22.35
CA GLY A 165 6.69 13.27 23.19
C GLY A 165 6.28 14.17 24.36
N GLN A 166 5.27 15.02 24.18
CA GLN A 166 4.70 15.83 25.26
C GLN A 166 3.92 15.02 26.30
N LEU A 167 3.22 13.95 25.88
CA LEU A 167 2.50 13.05 26.78
C LEU A 167 3.48 12.11 27.51
N PHE A 168 4.51 11.66 26.80
CA PHE A 168 5.54 10.77 27.32
C PHE A 168 6.31 11.41 28.49
N SER A 169 6.58 12.72 28.45
CA SER A 169 7.23 13.44 29.55
C SER A 169 6.32 13.73 30.76
N GLN A 170 5.01 13.50 30.62
CA GLN A 170 4.03 13.75 31.69
C GLN A 170 3.63 12.49 32.46
N LEU A 171 4.16 11.33 32.09
CA LEU A 171 3.89 10.04 32.70
C LEU A 171 5.19 9.43 33.26
N PRO A 172 5.11 8.57 34.29
CA PRO A 172 6.27 7.78 34.71
C PRO A 172 6.81 6.94 33.55
N PRO A 173 8.14 6.79 33.38
CA PRO A 173 8.74 6.15 32.20
C PRO A 173 8.18 4.76 31.87
N LEU A 174 8.04 3.89 32.88
CA LEU A 174 7.51 2.54 32.68
C LEU A 174 6.04 2.57 32.21
N THR A 175 5.22 3.43 32.81
CA THR A 175 3.81 3.58 32.40
C THR A 175 3.71 4.10 30.98
N ALA A 176 4.47 5.15 30.63
CA ALA A 176 4.48 5.71 29.29
C ALA A 176 4.84 4.64 28.25
N TYR A 177 5.87 3.84 28.53
CA TYR A 177 6.35 2.77 27.67
C TYR A 177 5.35 1.61 27.53
N THR A 178 4.65 1.21 28.60
CA THR A 178 3.60 0.19 28.53
C THR A 178 2.47 0.60 27.59
N TYR A 179 1.95 1.82 27.73
CA TYR A 179 0.86 2.30 26.87
C TYR A 179 1.32 2.54 25.42
N ASP A 180 2.59 2.89 25.22
CA ASP A 180 3.20 2.96 23.90
C ASP A 180 3.23 1.60 23.20
N ILE A 181 3.82 0.58 23.84
CA ILE A 181 3.90 -0.77 23.26
C ILE A 181 2.50 -1.33 22.94
N ILE A 182 1.57 -1.27 23.90
CA ILE A 182 0.24 -1.85 23.70
C ILE A 182 -0.52 -1.07 22.62
N GLY A 183 -0.38 0.27 22.59
CA GLY A 183 -0.98 1.11 21.54
C GLY A 183 -0.45 0.76 20.15
N SER A 184 0.87 0.66 20.02
CA SER A 184 1.55 0.23 18.80
C SER A 184 1.10 -1.17 18.35
N LEU A 185 1.18 -2.19 19.21
CA LEU A 185 0.76 -3.55 18.87
C LEU A 185 -0.72 -3.62 18.45
N ALA A 186 -1.60 -2.87 19.12
CA ALA A 186 -2.99 -2.76 18.73
C ALA A 186 -3.16 -2.09 17.35
N GLY A 187 -2.36 -1.07 17.05
CA GLY A 187 -2.33 -0.40 15.73
C GLY A 187 -1.93 -1.36 14.61
N ILE A 188 -0.88 -2.18 14.83
CA ILE A 188 -0.47 -3.24 13.89
C ILE A 188 -1.60 -4.24 13.72
N ALA A 189 -2.12 -4.80 14.81
CA ALA A 189 -3.15 -5.83 14.75
C ALA A 189 -4.41 -5.35 14.03
N ALA A 190 -4.85 -4.11 14.29
CA ALA A 190 -5.99 -3.51 13.62
C ALA A 190 -5.74 -3.38 12.11
N PHE A 191 -4.58 -2.86 11.69
CA PHE A 191 -4.26 -2.71 10.28
C PHE A 191 -4.11 -4.05 9.57
N SER A 192 -3.45 -5.02 10.19
CA SER A 192 -3.32 -6.39 9.69
C SER A 192 -4.69 -7.07 9.51
N ALA A 193 -5.61 -6.90 10.46
CA ALA A 193 -6.97 -7.43 10.34
C ALA A 193 -7.72 -6.81 9.15
N MET A 194 -7.63 -5.49 8.96
CA MET A 194 -8.24 -4.83 7.81
C MET A 194 -7.65 -5.31 6.48
N ALA A 195 -6.33 -5.53 6.42
CA ALA A 195 -5.68 -6.09 5.25
C ALA A 195 -6.17 -7.52 4.98
N TYR A 196 -6.22 -8.38 6.00
CA TYR A 196 -6.73 -9.74 5.90
C TYR A 196 -8.15 -9.80 5.33
N PHE A 197 -9.04 -8.92 5.80
CA PHE A 197 -10.41 -8.80 5.29
C PHE A 197 -10.54 -7.99 3.99
N SER A 198 -9.44 -7.64 3.32
CA SER A 198 -9.46 -6.97 2.02
C SER A 198 -10.23 -5.63 2.05
N LEU A 199 -10.21 -4.93 3.19
CA LEU A 199 -10.92 -3.66 3.33
C LEU A 199 -10.22 -2.57 2.51
N PRO A 200 -10.95 -1.69 1.81
CA PRO A 200 -10.36 -0.71 0.91
C PRO A 200 -9.85 0.55 1.67
N PRO A 201 -9.00 1.39 1.03
CA PRO A 201 -8.39 2.56 1.66
C PRO A 201 -9.38 3.52 2.30
N LEU A 202 -10.57 3.69 1.73
CA LEU A 202 -11.59 4.56 2.32
C LEU A 202 -11.90 4.15 3.78
N VAL A 203 -11.89 2.85 4.10
CA VAL A 203 -12.08 2.36 5.47
C VAL A 203 -10.86 2.71 6.34
N TRP A 204 -9.65 2.49 5.85
CA TRP A 204 -8.41 2.79 6.61
C TRP A 204 -8.31 4.28 6.96
N PHE A 205 -8.57 5.15 5.97
CA PHE A 205 -8.58 6.60 6.16
C PHE A 205 -9.76 7.08 7.02
N SER A 206 -10.90 6.37 7.00
CA SER A 206 -12.04 6.69 7.89
C SER A 206 -11.71 6.37 9.34
N ILE A 207 -11.05 5.24 9.61
CA ILE A 207 -10.57 4.88 10.96
C ILE A 207 -9.51 5.88 11.43
N LEU A 208 -8.54 6.22 10.58
CA LEU A 208 -7.59 7.29 10.87
C LEU A 208 -8.31 8.61 11.18
N GLY A 209 -9.30 8.98 10.36
CA GLY A 209 -10.11 10.18 10.59
C GLY A 209 -10.84 10.16 11.92
N ALA A 210 -11.45 9.04 12.30
CA ALA A 210 -12.12 8.88 13.60
C ALA A 210 -11.13 9.05 14.77
N LEU A 211 -9.94 8.46 14.68
CA LEU A 211 -8.88 8.62 15.69
C LEU A 211 -8.43 10.07 15.81
N LEU A 212 -8.28 10.78 14.68
CA LEU A 212 -7.92 12.20 14.69
C LEU A 212 -9.00 13.07 15.31
N LEU A 213 -10.29 12.78 15.05
CA LEU A 213 -11.39 13.49 15.69
C LEU A 213 -11.38 13.26 17.20
N LEU A 214 -11.19 12.02 17.66
CA LEU A 214 -11.09 11.66 19.07
C LEU A 214 -9.88 12.33 19.78
N LEU A 215 -8.76 12.47 19.09
CA LEU A 215 -7.54 13.09 19.60
C LEU A 215 -7.53 14.62 19.47
N SER A 216 -8.46 15.20 18.72
CA SER A 216 -8.55 16.65 18.51
C SER A 216 -9.08 17.41 19.72
N ALA A 217 -8.90 18.73 19.74
CA ALA A 217 -9.52 19.59 20.72
C ALA A 217 -10.95 19.91 20.30
N LYS A 218 -11.86 20.09 21.27
CA LYS A 218 -13.28 20.40 20.98
C LYS A 218 -13.46 21.60 20.04
N ARG A 219 -12.60 22.62 20.14
CA ARG A 219 -12.62 23.82 19.30
C ARG A 219 -12.09 23.63 17.89
N THR A 220 -11.28 22.60 17.63
CA THR A 220 -10.74 22.28 16.29
C THR A 220 -11.51 21.19 15.59
N VAL A 221 -12.35 20.43 16.30
CA VAL A 221 -13.01 19.23 15.76
C VAL A 221 -13.76 19.49 14.46
N LEU A 222 -14.46 20.62 14.33
CA LEU A 222 -15.20 20.95 13.11
C LEU A 222 -14.26 21.20 11.93
N PHE A 223 -13.17 21.95 12.16
CA PHE A 223 -12.14 22.16 11.15
C PHE A 223 -11.49 20.84 10.72
N VAL A 224 -11.14 19.99 11.69
CA VAL A 224 -10.59 18.65 11.44
C VAL A 224 -11.57 17.82 10.62
N ALA A 225 -12.85 17.81 10.98
CA ALA A 225 -13.89 17.08 10.26
C ALA A 225 -14.04 17.55 8.80
N ILE A 226 -14.02 18.85 8.54
CA ILE A 226 -14.12 19.40 7.18
C ILE A 226 -12.92 18.97 6.32
N VAL A 227 -11.70 19.10 6.85
CA VAL A 227 -10.49 18.69 6.13
C VAL A 227 -10.47 17.20 5.88
N LEU A 228 -10.91 16.39 6.86
CA LEU A 228 -11.02 14.94 6.70
C LEU A 228 -12.09 14.54 5.70
N ALA A 229 -13.24 15.21 5.66
CA ALA A 229 -14.27 14.96 4.65
C ALA A 229 -13.72 15.20 3.24
N ALA A 230 -13.02 16.31 3.01
CA ALA A 230 -12.36 16.58 1.73
C ALA A 230 -11.31 15.50 1.39
N THR A 231 -10.52 15.08 2.37
CA THR A 231 -9.51 14.02 2.21
C THR A 231 -10.17 12.68 1.82
N LEU A 232 -11.26 12.30 2.48
CA LEU A 232 -11.98 11.05 2.20
C LEU A 232 -12.62 11.04 0.81
N ILE A 233 -13.10 12.20 0.33
CA ILE A 233 -13.61 12.33 -1.04
C ILE A 233 -12.50 12.00 -2.06
N GLU A 234 -11.30 12.56 -1.88
CA GLU A 234 -10.17 12.27 -2.78
C GLU A 234 -9.68 10.82 -2.67
N VAL A 235 -9.62 10.26 -1.46
CA VAL A 235 -9.30 8.83 -1.28
C VAL A 235 -10.34 7.93 -1.97
N GLY A 236 -11.62 8.26 -1.86
CA GLY A 236 -12.71 7.55 -2.53
C GLY A 236 -12.57 7.59 -4.06
N ARG A 237 -12.21 8.76 -4.62
CA ARG A 237 -11.90 8.91 -6.05
C ARG A 237 -10.70 8.05 -6.46
N LEU A 238 -9.65 8.02 -5.66
CA LEU A 238 -8.43 7.26 -5.97
C LEU A 238 -8.63 5.74 -5.93
N GLN A 239 -9.51 5.24 -5.05
CA GLN A 239 -9.77 3.80 -4.93
C GLN A 239 -10.77 3.29 -5.97
N ALA A 240 -11.58 4.17 -6.59
CA ALA A 240 -12.64 3.76 -7.50
C ALA A 240 -12.13 2.81 -8.60
N GLY A 241 -12.91 1.75 -8.83
CA GLY A 241 -12.62 0.71 -9.82
C GLY A 241 -11.41 -0.18 -9.50
N ALA A 242 -10.93 -0.19 -8.26
CA ALA A 242 -9.86 -1.09 -7.81
C ALA A 242 -10.38 -2.09 -6.77
N TYR A 243 -9.86 -3.30 -6.84
CA TYR A 243 -9.95 -4.31 -5.79
C TYR A 243 -8.74 -4.16 -4.86
N TRP A 244 -8.91 -4.50 -3.59
CA TRP A 244 -7.85 -4.47 -2.60
C TRP A 244 -7.75 -5.83 -1.95
N SER A 245 -6.77 -6.63 -2.34
CA SER A 245 -6.49 -7.91 -1.70
C SER A 245 -5.70 -7.72 -0.41
N PRO A 246 -5.44 -8.77 0.39
CA PRO A 246 -4.57 -8.64 1.55
C PRO A 246 -3.14 -8.19 1.21
N TYR A 247 -2.73 -8.35 -0.04
CA TYR A 247 -1.36 -8.08 -0.49
C TYR A 247 -1.27 -6.81 -1.33
N TYR A 248 -2.22 -6.57 -2.23
CA TYR A 248 -2.06 -5.58 -3.29
C TYR A 248 -3.34 -4.81 -3.63
N LYS A 249 -3.16 -3.70 -4.33
CA LYS A 249 -4.22 -3.03 -5.10
C LYS A 249 -4.27 -3.64 -6.49
N ILE A 250 -5.43 -4.11 -6.91
CA ILE A 250 -5.65 -4.80 -8.18
C ILE A 250 -6.62 -3.98 -9.05
N ARG A 251 -6.32 -3.88 -10.35
CA ARG A 251 -7.21 -3.31 -11.36
C ARG A 251 -7.30 -4.25 -12.55
N LEU A 252 -8.47 -4.26 -13.17
CA LEU A 252 -8.72 -5.04 -14.37
C LEU A 252 -8.80 -4.10 -15.57
N ILE A 253 -7.99 -4.39 -16.58
CA ILE A 253 -7.98 -3.67 -17.85
C ILE A 253 -8.49 -4.66 -18.90
N PRO A 254 -9.57 -4.35 -19.66
CA PRO A 254 -10.04 -5.24 -20.71
C PRO A 254 -8.93 -5.57 -21.72
N ALA A 255 -8.74 -6.86 -22.01
CA ALA A 255 -7.80 -7.34 -23.02
C ALA A 255 -8.49 -7.57 -24.37
N ILE A 256 -7.73 -7.40 -25.45
CA ILE A 256 -8.13 -7.70 -26.83
C ILE A 256 -7.53 -9.08 -27.21
N PRO A 257 -8.30 -10.00 -27.84
CA PRO A 257 -9.69 -9.86 -28.26
C PRO A 257 -10.71 -10.09 -27.15
N LYS A 258 -10.34 -10.79 -26.07
CA LYS A 258 -11.23 -11.10 -24.94
C LYS A 258 -10.43 -11.37 -23.67
N GLY A 259 -10.98 -11.01 -22.52
CA GLY A 259 -10.39 -11.27 -21.20
C GLY A 259 -9.98 -9.98 -20.49
N TYR A 260 -9.06 -10.11 -19.53
CA TYR A 260 -8.54 -8.97 -18.77
C TYR A 260 -7.04 -9.09 -18.52
N ILE A 261 -6.37 -7.94 -18.51
CA ILE A 261 -5.05 -7.76 -17.92
C ILE A 261 -5.27 -7.38 -16.45
N VAL A 262 -4.56 -8.08 -15.56
CA VAL A 262 -4.52 -7.81 -14.13
C VAL A 262 -3.34 -6.89 -13.86
N ASP A 263 -3.67 -5.64 -13.54
CA ASP A 263 -2.72 -4.65 -13.05
C ASP A 263 -2.67 -4.72 -11.53
N VAL A 264 -1.45 -4.74 -10.98
CA VAL A 264 -1.21 -4.81 -9.55
C VAL A 264 -0.29 -3.66 -9.16
N ASN A 265 -0.75 -2.81 -8.24
CA ASN A 265 -0.07 -1.58 -7.81
C ASN A 265 0.39 -0.66 -8.97
N GLY A 266 -0.33 -0.65 -10.10
CA GLY A 266 0.03 0.16 -11.28
C GLY A 266 1.09 -0.48 -12.18
N SER A 267 1.35 -1.79 -12.04
CA SER A 267 2.16 -2.57 -12.97
C SER A 267 1.35 -3.74 -13.52
N SER A 268 1.43 -3.95 -14.83
CA SER A 268 0.87 -5.15 -15.48
C SER A 268 1.52 -6.40 -14.88
N HIS A 269 0.69 -7.32 -14.38
CA HIS A 269 1.15 -8.47 -13.60
C HIS A 269 0.79 -9.80 -14.27
N GLN A 270 -0.49 -10.03 -14.60
CA GLN A 270 -0.97 -11.26 -15.22
C GLN A 270 -2.04 -10.94 -16.27
N ALA A 271 -2.39 -11.92 -17.11
CA ALA A 271 -3.49 -11.79 -18.06
C ALA A 271 -4.37 -13.04 -18.04
N MET A 272 -5.68 -12.82 -17.89
CA MET A 272 -6.72 -13.83 -18.02
C MET A 272 -7.31 -13.75 -19.43
N VAL A 273 -6.59 -14.30 -20.40
CA VAL A 273 -6.99 -14.36 -21.81
C VAL A 273 -7.13 -15.81 -22.25
N PRO A 274 -7.85 -16.11 -23.35
CA PRO A 274 -7.97 -17.48 -23.84
C PRO A 274 -6.60 -18.11 -24.07
N SER A 275 -6.41 -19.38 -23.69
CA SER A 275 -5.15 -20.14 -23.81
C SER A 275 -4.52 -20.09 -25.21
N GLN A 276 -5.33 -20.04 -26.26
CA GLN A 276 -4.89 -19.87 -27.65
C GLN A 276 -4.17 -18.53 -27.92
N ASN A 277 -4.43 -17.49 -27.13
CA ASN A 277 -3.81 -16.17 -27.22
C ASN A 277 -2.72 -15.95 -26.16
N ARG A 278 -2.42 -16.97 -25.34
CA ARG A 278 -1.31 -16.92 -24.37
C ARG A 278 0.01 -17.26 -25.02
N GLU A 279 1.07 -16.88 -24.33
CA GLU A 279 2.45 -17.03 -24.75
C GLU A 279 2.82 -18.51 -24.96
N PRO A 280 3.64 -18.85 -25.97
CA PRO A 280 3.93 -20.25 -26.31
C PRO A 280 4.58 -21.06 -25.18
N PHE A 281 5.29 -20.42 -24.25
CA PHE A 281 6.01 -21.12 -23.18
C PHE A 281 5.09 -21.96 -22.28
N TYR A 282 3.81 -21.57 -22.12
CA TYR A 282 2.82 -22.35 -21.36
C TYR A 282 2.56 -23.74 -21.95
N LYS A 283 2.82 -23.94 -23.25
CA LYS A 283 2.65 -25.22 -23.95
C LYS A 283 3.91 -26.10 -23.91
N GLU A 284 5.06 -25.52 -23.53
CA GLU A 284 6.36 -26.11 -23.83
C GLU A 284 6.61 -27.42 -23.08
N VAL A 285 6.23 -27.48 -21.80
CA VAL A 285 6.38 -28.71 -21.00
C VAL A 285 5.57 -29.88 -21.60
N TYR A 286 4.33 -29.62 -22.01
CA TYR A 286 3.47 -30.63 -22.64
C TYR A 286 3.92 -30.98 -24.06
N ARG A 287 4.57 -30.04 -24.76
CA ARG A 287 5.19 -30.30 -26.07
C ARG A 287 6.39 -31.23 -25.96
N ILE A 288 7.24 -31.03 -24.94
CA ILE A 288 8.47 -31.81 -24.73
C ILE A 288 8.14 -33.23 -24.26
N PHE A 289 7.24 -33.38 -23.28
CA PHE A 289 6.94 -34.67 -22.68
C PHE A 289 5.76 -35.40 -23.33
N GLY A 290 4.93 -34.71 -24.12
CA GLY A 290 3.71 -35.23 -24.71
C GLY A 290 2.44 -34.87 -23.91
N SER A 291 1.34 -34.59 -24.60
CA SER A 291 0.03 -34.44 -23.95
C SER A 291 -0.43 -35.77 -23.34
N GLY A 292 -0.99 -35.73 -22.15
CA GLY A 292 -1.38 -36.93 -21.38
C GLY A 292 -0.23 -37.63 -20.63
N SER A 293 0.98 -37.07 -20.66
CA SER A 293 2.13 -37.63 -19.92
C SER A 293 2.10 -37.35 -18.41
N PHE A 294 1.21 -36.47 -17.97
CA PHE A 294 1.06 -36.06 -16.57
C PHE A 294 -0.40 -36.22 -16.15
N HIS A 295 -0.62 -36.83 -14.99
CA HIS A 295 -1.91 -37.13 -14.40
C HIS A 295 -2.15 -36.30 -13.13
N HIS A 296 -1.12 -35.97 -12.35
CA HIS A 296 -1.24 -35.25 -11.09
C HIS A 296 -0.26 -34.07 -11.00
N ALA A 297 -0.74 -32.87 -11.32
CA ALA A 297 0.08 -31.66 -11.35
C ALA A 297 -0.13 -30.75 -10.14
N LEU A 298 0.96 -30.15 -9.65
CA LEU A 298 0.96 -29.03 -8.71
C LEU A 298 1.37 -27.75 -9.44
N ILE A 299 0.61 -26.68 -9.25
CA ILE A 299 0.88 -25.35 -9.80
C ILE A 299 1.05 -24.38 -8.63
N LEU A 300 2.27 -23.88 -8.42
CA LEU A 300 2.61 -22.91 -7.39
C LEU A 300 2.59 -21.50 -7.97
N GLY A 301 1.74 -20.62 -7.42
CA GLY A 301 1.47 -19.30 -7.98
C GLY A 301 0.46 -19.34 -9.12
N ALA A 302 -0.59 -20.16 -8.98
CA ALA A 302 -1.56 -20.42 -10.04
C ALA A 302 -2.29 -19.16 -10.55
N GLY A 303 -2.34 -18.09 -9.74
CA GLY A 303 -2.81 -16.77 -10.14
C GLY A 303 -4.21 -16.80 -10.72
N THR A 304 -4.37 -16.17 -11.88
CA THR A 304 -5.64 -16.14 -12.59
C THR A 304 -6.02 -17.45 -13.30
N GLY A 305 -5.13 -18.46 -13.31
CA GLY A 305 -5.44 -19.82 -13.77
C GLY A 305 -4.94 -20.19 -15.17
N SER A 306 -4.02 -19.42 -15.77
CA SER A 306 -3.47 -19.75 -17.10
C SER A 306 -2.84 -21.14 -17.14
N ASP A 307 -1.91 -21.45 -16.23
CA ASP A 307 -1.27 -22.78 -16.17
C ASP A 307 -2.27 -23.91 -15.95
N ALA A 308 -3.29 -23.67 -15.11
CA ALA A 308 -4.36 -24.64 -14.88
C ALA A 308 -5.18 -24.89 -16.17
N ALA A 309 -5.47 -23.84 -16.95
CA ALA A 309 -6.14 -23.98 -18.24
C ALA A 309 -5.31 -24.83 -19.23
N PHE A 310 -3.98 -24.63 -19.24
CA PHE A 310 -3.08 -25.41 -20.08
C PHE A 310 -2.94 -26.87 -19.62
N ALA A 311 -2.88 -27.12 -18.32
CA ALA A 311 -2.87 -28.48 -17.76
C ALA A 311 -4.14 -29.24 -18.14
N LEU A 312 -5.31 -28.60 -17.97
CA LEU A 312 -6.61 -29.19 -18.36
C LEU A 312 -6.69 -29.51 -19.86
N ALA A 313 -6.20 -28.61 -20.71
CA ALA A 313 -6.19 -28.76 -22.16
C ALA A 313 -5.25 -29.88 -22.63
N ASN A 314 -4.23 -30.23 -21.84
CA ASN A 314 -3.27 -31.29 -22.13
C ASN A 314 -3.56 -32.62 -21.41
N GLY A 315 -4.76 -32.75 -20.81
CA GLY A 315 -5.23 -34.02 -20.29
C GLY A 315 -4.80 -34.36 -18.87
N VAL A 316 -4.31 -33.40 -18.08
CA VAL A 316 -4.00 -33.65 -16.66
C VAL A 316 -5.28 -33.97 -15.88
N ASP A 317 -5.27 -35.04 -15.09
CA ASP A 317 -6.45 -35.58 -14.42
C ASP A 317 -6.77 -34.90 -13.09
N SER A 318 -5.76 -34.54 -12.32
CA SER A 318 -5.85 -33.81 -11.05
C SER A 318 -4.82 -32.69 -10.99
N ILE A 319 -5.26 -31.49 -10.64
CA ILE A 319 -4.43 -30.28 -10.61
C ILE A 319 -4.62 -29.59 -9.26
N THR A 320 -3.57 -29.52 -8.45
CA THR A 320 -3.55 -28.69 -7.24
C THR A 320 -3.02 -27.30 -7.60
N ALA A 321 -3.88 -26.29 -7.53
CA ALA A 321 -3.57 -24.91 -7.87
C ALA A 321 -3.41 -24.08 -6.59
N VAL A 322 -2.16 -23.78 -6.21
CA VAL A 322 -1.83 -23.01 -5.01
C VAL A 322 -1.66 -21.55 -5.38
N GLU A 323 -2.44 -20.67 -4.75
CA GLU A 323 -2.38 -19.23 -4.93
C GLU A 323 -2.42 -18.53 -3.57
N ILE A 324 -1.54 -17.55 -3.35
CA ILE A 324 -1.46 -16.84 -2.07
C ILE A 324 -2.52 -15.75 -1.97
N ASP A 325 -2.85 -15.09 -3.08
CA ASP A 325 -3.79 -13.97 -3.14
C ASP A 325 -5.22 -14.48 -3.46
N PRO A 326 -6.13 -14.53 -2.47
CA PRO A 326 -7.50 -15.00 -2.68
C PRO A 326 -8.29 -14.11 -3.65
N THR A 327 -7.93 -12.84 -3.80
CA THR A 327 -8.62 -11.93 -4.73
C THR A 327 -8.23 -12.24 -6.16
N ILE A 328 -6.94 -12.48 -6.45
CA ILE A 328 -6.49 -12.86 -7.80
C ILE A 328 -7.13 -14.19 -8.21
N GLN A 329 -7.12 -15.18 -7.32
CA GLN A 329 -7.76 -16.46 -7.57
C GLN A 329 -9.26 -16.30 -7.87
N HIS A 330 -9.98 -15.54 -7.03
CA HIS A 330 -11.42 -15.31 -7.20
C HIS A 330 -11.75 -14.63 -8.53
N LEU A 331 -10.96 -13.62 -8.90
CA LEU A 331 -11.10 -12.94 -10.19
C LEU A 331 -10.84 -13.89 -11.36
N GLY A 332 -9.84 -14.76 -11.27
CA GLY A 332 -9.60 -15.82 -12.25
C GLY A 332 -10.79 -16.78 -12.37
N ALA A 333 -11.37 -17.20 -11.25
CA ALA A 333 -12.50 -18.14 -11.25
C ALA A 333 -13.75 -17.55 -11.92
N GLN A 334 -13.98 -16.24 -11.75
CA GLN A 334 -15.15 -15.56 -12.31
C GLN A 334 -14.96 -15.12 -13.77
N LEU A 335 -13.77 -14.62 -14.12
CA LEU A 335 -13.57 -13.82 -15.33
C LEU A 335 -12.64 -14.48 -16.35
N HIS A 336 -11.89 -15.53 -15.99
CA HIS A 336 -11.01 -16.21 -16.94
C HIS A 336 -11.82 -16.87 -18.06
N PRO A 337 -11.57 -16.55 -19.35
CA PRO A 337 -12.38 -17.03 -20.46
C PRO A 337 -12.52 -18.56 -20.54
N ASP A 338 -11.43 -19.27 -20.25
CA ASP A 338 -11.38 -20.74 -20.30
C ASP A 338 -11.94 -21.42 -19.03
N LYS A 339 -12.30 -20.64 -18.00
CA LYS A 339 -12.88 -21.11 -16.72
C LYS A 339 -12.16 -22.32 -16.08
N PRO A 340 -10.81 -22.29 -15.94
CA PRO A 340 -10.06 -23.44 -15.42
C PRO A 340 -10.50 -23.86 -14.02
N TYR A 341 -10.75 -22.89 -13.13
CA TYR A 341 -11.17 -23.15 -11.75
C TYR A 341 -12.61 -23.65 -11.60
N SER A 342 -13.39 -23.75 -12.70
CA SER A 342 -14.72 -24.39 -12.66
C SER A 342 -14.65 -25.91 -12.88
N SER A 343 -13.49 -26.44 -13.30
CA SER A 343 -13.30 -27.87 -13.51
C SER A 343 -13.19 -28.61 -12.17
N SER A 344 -13.87 -29.76 -12.03
CA SER A 344 -13.70 -30.65 -10.87
C SER A 344 -12.30 -31.25 -10.74
N ARG A 345 -11.50 -31.16 -11.81
CA ARG A 345 -10.09 -31.59 -11.83
C ARG A 345 -9.14 -30.58 -11.21
N VAL A 346 -9.59 -29.37 -10.86
CA VAL A 346 -8.73 -28.32 -10.29
C VAL A 346 -9.10 -28.09 -8.82
N HIS A 347 -8.17 -28.43 -7.93
CA HIS A 347 -8.25 -28.22 -6.50
C HIS A 347 -7.49 -26.96 -6.13
N VAL A 348 -8.23 -25.90 -5.80
CA VAL A 348 -7.64 -24.61 -5.42
C VAL A 348 -7.27 -24.61 -3.94
N VAL A 349 -6.05 -24.18 -3.63
CA VAL A 349 -5.55 -24.01 -2.27
C VAL A 349 -5.08 -22.57 -2.08
N ILE A 350 -5.74 -21.83 -1.18
CA ILE A 350 -5.29 -20.48 -0.81
C ILE A 350 -4.22 -20.60 0.26
N ASN A 351 -2.95 -20.55 -0.14
CA ASN A 351 -1.81 -20.67 0.76
C ASN A 351 -0.54 -20.09 0.12
N ASP A 352 0.46 -19.79 0.94
CA ASP A 352 1.82 -19.58 0.45
C ASP A 352 2.37 -20.89 -0.14
N GLY A 353 2.99 -20.81 -1.32
CA GLY A 353 3.47 -22.01 -2.02
C GLY A 353 4.56 -22.77 -1.28
N ARG A 354 5.42 -22.08 -0.52
CA ARG A 354 6.48 -22.73 0.27
C ARG A 354 5.88 -23.39 1.50
N SER A 355 4.98 -22.68 2.19
CA SER A 355 4.19 -23.25 3.29
C SER A 355 3.46 -24.51 2.82
N PHE A 356 2.82 -24.48 1.65
CA PHE A 356 2.17 -25.65 1.08
C PHE A 356 3.14 -26.81 0.85
N LEU A 357 4.26 -26.57 0.14
CA LEU A 357 5.29 -27.59 -0.13
C LEU A 357 5.86 -28.23 1.14
N GLN A 358 5.97 -27.46 2.24
CA GLN A 358 6.52 -27.98 3.50
C GLN A 358 5.53 -28.84 4.28
N ASN A 359 4.22 -28.71 4.01
CA ASN A 359 3.17 -29.35 4.80
C ASN A 359 2.35 -30.38 4.01
N THR A 360 2.45 -30.39 2.68
CA THR A 360 1.79 -31.42 1.86
C THR A 360 2.46 -32.78 2.07
N THR A 361 1.68 -33.84 1.85
CA THR A 361 2.17 -35.24 1.80
C THR A 361 1.87 -35.88 0.45
N GLU A 362 1.31 -35.11 -0.48
CA GLU A 362 0.99 -35.54 -1.83
C GLU A 362 2.23 -35.54 -2.72
N HIS A 363 2.26 -36.47 -3.67
CA HIS A 363 3.25 -36.53 -4.75
C HIS A 363 2.60 -36.17 -6.08
N TYR A 364 3.36 -35.51 -6.93
CA TYR A 364 2.94 -34.96 -8.21
C TYR A 364 3.88 -35.45 -9.31
N ASP A 365 3.37 -35.74 -10.49
CA ASP A 365 4.21 -36.06 -11.66
C ASP A 365 4.67 -34.80 -12.41
N LEU A 366 4.08 -33.65 -12.09
CA LEU A 366 4.47 -32.33 -12.59
C LEU A 366 4.33 -31.27 -11.50
N ILE A 367 5.41 -30.53 -11.22
CA ILE A 367 5.37 -29.33 -10.38
C ILE A 367 5.75 -28.11 -11.22
N ILE A 368 4.81 -27.18 -11.38
CA ILE A 368 5.00 -25.91 -12.12
C ILE A 368 5.19 -24.78 -11.12
N PHE A 369 6.33 -24.11 -11.19
CA PHE A 369 6.53 -22.80 -10.58
C PHE A 369 6.04 -21.74 -11.57
N ALA A 370 4.79 -21.32 -11.44
CA ALA A 370 4.04 -20.55 -12.44
C ALA A 370 4.41 -19.06 -12.44
N LEU A 371 5.68 -18.77 -12.76
CA LEU A 371 6.24 -17.42 -12.70
C LEU A 371 5.87 -16.72 -11.37
N PRO A 372 6.16 -17.34 -10.22
CA PRO A 372 5.78 -16.78 -8.92
C PRO A 372 6.44 -15.43 -8.65
N ASP A 373 7.52 -15.10 -9.38
CA ASP A 373 8.14 -13.80 -9.37
C ASP A 373 7.27 -12.79 -10.11
N SER A 374 6.65 -11.90 -9.34
CA SER A 374 6.07 -10.70 -9.89
C SER A 374 7.23 -9.83 -10.38
N LEU A 375 7.48 -9.84 -11.69
CA LEU A 375 8.56 -9.10 -12.40
C LEU A 375 8.72 -7.61 -12.02
N THR A 376 7.82 -7.05 -11.19
CA THR A 376 7.77 -5.64 -10.78
C THR A 376 7.41 -5.39 -9.31
N LEU A 377 7.05 -6.39 -8.49
CA LEU A 377 6.51 -6.13 -7.15
C LEU A 377 7.37 -6.76 -6.06
N THR A 378 7.42 -6.06 -4.93
CA THR A 378 7.83 -6.65 -3.66
C THR A 378 6.58 -6.62 -2.78
N SER A 379 6.40 -7.58 -1.90
CA SER A 379 5.37 -7.49 -0.86
C SER A 379 5.71 -6.31 0.06
N ASN A 380 4.93 -5.23 -0.02
CA ASN A 380 5.20 -3.99 0.73
C ASN A 380 5.23 -4.18 2.28
N ASN A 381 4.75 -5.33 2.77
CA ASN A 381 4.70 -5.67 4.19
C ASN A 381 5.94 -6.46 4.69
N THR A 382 6.87 -6.86 3.81
CA THR A 382 8.11 -7.55 4.19
C THR A 382 9.29 -7.03 3.36
N SER A 383 10.43 -6.79 4.01
CA SER A 383 11.71 -6.44 3.36
C SER A 383 12.30 -7.57 2.49
N LEU A 384 11.58 -8.69 2.38
CA LEU A 384 11.97 -9.90 1.66
C LEU A 384 10.87 -10.17 0.62
N ARG A 385 11.29 -10.30 -0.64
CA ARG A 385 10.45 -10.77 -1.74
C ARG A 385 9.90 -12.15 -1.37
N LEU A 386 8.60 -12.26 -1.11
CA LEU A 386 8.00 -13.55 -0.73
C LEU A 386 8.23 -14.61 -1.83
N GLU A 387 8.18 -14.20 -3.10
CA GLU A 387 8.48 -15.07 -4.25
C GLU A 387 9.95 -15.57 -4.29
N SER A 388 10.89 -14.83 -3.70
CA SER A 388 12.28 -15.28 -3.58
C SER A 388 12.42 -16.48 -2.66
N PHE A 389 11.45 -16.74 -1.78
CA PHE A 389 11.44 -17.95 -0.94
C PHE A 389 11.01 -19.20 -1.70
N LEU A 390 10.35 -19.09 -2.85
CA LEU A 390 10.02 -20.21 -3.73
C LEU A 390 11.18 -20.60 -4.65
N LEU A 391 12.15 -19.70 -4.86
CA LEU A 391 13.28 -19.88 -5.77
C LEU A 391 14.61 -20.11 -5.01
N THR A 392 14.56 -20.72 -3.83
CA THR A 392 15.75 -21.11 -3.05
C THR A 392 16.14 -22.56 -3.29
N GLN A 393 17.38 -22.93 -2.98
CA GLN A 393 17.82 -24.33 -2.99
C GLN A 393 16.92 -25.21 -2.13
N ASP A 394 16.54 -24.75 -0.93
CA ASP A 394 15.64 -25.48 -0.03
C ASP A 394 14.26 -25.69 -0.64
N ALA A 395 13.70 -24.67 -1.32
CA ALA A 395 12.38 -24.76 -1.93
C ALA A 395 12.37 -25.75 -3.10
N ILE A 396 13.42 -25.72 -3.95
CA ILE A 396 13.57 -26.67 -5.04
C ILE A 396 13.82 -28.09 -4.51
N ALA A 397 14.64 -28.24 -3.45
CA ALA A 397 14.84 -29.53 -2.80
C ALA A 397 13.53 -30.09 -2.22
N SER A 398 12.74 -29.24 -1.56
CA SER A 398 11.41 -29.59 -1.04
C SER A 398 10.43 -29.95 -2.16
N ALA A 399 10.44 -29.26 -3.30
CA ALA A 399 9.61 -29.64 -4.44
C ALA A 399 10.02 -31.02 -4.99
N ARG A 400 11.33 -31.29 -5.07
CA ARG A 400 11.86 -32.57 -5.55
C ARG A 400 11.45 -33.76 -4.68
N THR A 401 11.26 -33.59 -3.37
CA THR A 401 10.78 -34.70 -2.51
C THR A 401 9.32 -35.05 -2.75
N HIS A 402 8.57 -34.18 -3.43
CA HIS A 402 7.16 -34.37 -3.79
C HIS A 402 6.96 -34.66 -5.28
N LEU A 403 8.04 -34.88 -6.03
CA LEU A 403 8.00 -35.45 -7.38
C LEU A 403 7.96 -36.98 -7.36
#